data_AF-A0A542UYN5-F1
#
_entry.id   AF-A0A542UYN5-F1
#
_cell.length_a   1.000
_cell.length_b   1.000
_cell.length_c   1.000
_cell.angle_alpha   90.00
_cell.angle_beta   90.00
_cell.angle_gamma   90.00
#
_symmetry.space_group_name_H-M   'P 1'
#
loop_
_entity.id
_entity.type
_entity.pdbx_description
1 polymer ?
#
loop_
_entity_poly.entity_id
_entity_poly.type
_entity_poly.pdbx_seq_one_letter_code
_entity_poly.pdbx_strand_id
1 'polypeptide(L)'
;MSSLKGCTLSGLWRINCKLGVSDAITTASFQFDYRIAQTKHDASIRDYRAQTCGNVFGPCSVKGGIKRATQNSAGPAWAAMTYTAKINKTGTTVQSEIGIRVQDTTVSTY
;
A
#
# COMPACT_ATOMS: atom_id res chain seq x y z
N MET A 1 -6.96 7.77 7.59
CA MET A 1 -5.55 7.40 7.86
C MET A 1 -5.30 5.99 7.36
N SER A 2 -4.19 5.75 6.66
CA SER A 2 -3.78 4.40 6.24
C SER A 2 -3.22 3.62 7.42
N SER A 3 -3.40 2.30 7.42
CA SER A 3 -2.95 1.42 8.50
C SER A 3 -2.21 0.20 7.96
N LEU A 4 -1.01 -0.04 8.51
CA LEU A 4 -0.19 -1.20 8.22
C LEU A 4 -0.42 -2.29 9.27
N LYS A 5 -0.88 -3.48 8.86
CA LYS A 5 -1.25 -4.58 9.76
C LYS A 5 -0.92 -5.95 9.15
N GLY A 6 -0.97 -7.01 9.97
CA GLY A 6 -0.86 -8.40 9.50
C GLY A 6 0.55 -8.85 9.09
N CYS A 7 1.55 -8.00 9.26
CA CYS A 7 2.94 -8.33 8.96
C CYS A 7 3.48 -9.43 9.87
N THR A 8 4.00 -10.50 9.27
CA THR A 8 4.74 -11.56 9.98
C THR A 8 6.21 -11.52 9.60
N LEU A 9 7.14 -11.72 10.55
CA LEU A 9 8.56 -11.81 10.22
C LEU A 9 8.90 -13.24 9.76
N SER A 10 9.49 -13.38 8.57
CA SER A 10 10.01 -14.63 8.03
C SER A 10 11.38 -14.36 7.38
N GLY A 11 12.44 -14.84 8.03
CA GLY A 11 13.81 -14.45 7.71
C GLY A 11 13.99 -12.93 7.81
N LEU A 12 14.49 -12.31 6.73
CA LEU A 12 14.67 -10.87 6.63
C LEU A 12 13.43 -10.12 6.14
N TRP A 13 12.34 -10.82 5.83
CA TRP A 13 11.15 -10.23 5.24
C TRP A 13 10.01 -10.13 6.25
N ARG A 14 9.33 -8.99 6.22
CA ARG A 14 7.96 -8.86 6.74
C ARG A 14 7.00 -9.24 5.63
N ILE A 15 6.32 -10.36 5.80
CA ILE A 15 5.46 -10.99 4.81
C ILE A 15 3.99 -10.80 5.18
N ASN A 16 3.11 -10.89 4.18
CA ASN A 16 1.65 -10.77 4.32
C ASN A 16 1.21 -9.43 4.95
N CYS A 17 2.02 -8.39 4.77
CA CYS A 17 1.68 -7.05 5.24
C CYS A 17 0.50 -6.51 4.44
N LYS A 18 -0.49 -5.97 5.15
CA LYS A 18 -1.66 -5.31 4.57
C LYS A 18 -1.60 -3.83 4.87
N LEU A 19 -1.64 -3.00 3.84
CA LEU A 19 -1.87 -1.56 3.96
C LEU A 19 -3.27 -1.25 3.47
N GLY A 20 -4.04 -0.53 4.27
CA GLY A 20 -5.39 -0.13 3.87
C GLY A 20 -5.91 1.10 4.60
N VAL A 21 -6.92 1.70 3.99
CA VAL A 21 -7.77 2.73 4.57
C VAL A 21 -9.18 2.18 4.75
N SER A 22 -9.83 2.66 5.79
CA SER A 22 -11.24 2.41 6.06
C SER A 22 -11.81 3.68 6.66
N ASP A 23 -12.87 4.19 6.04
CA ASP A 23 -13.73 5.22 6.62
C ASP A 23 -15.18 4.72 6.60
N ALA A 24 -16.14 5.59 6.93
CA ALA A 24 -17.56 5.23 7.00
C ALA A 24 -18.16 4.83 5.64
N ILE A 25 -17.50 5.15 4.53
CA ILE A 25 -18.04 5.01 3.17
C ILE A 25 -17.18 4.06 2.33
N THR A 26 -15.85 4.13 2.45
CA THR A 26 -14.91 3.45 1.57
C THR A 26 -13.91 2.62 2.36
N THR A 27 -13.62 1.44 1.83
CA THR A 27 -12.52 0.59 2.28
C THR A 27 -11.63 0.29 1.09
N ALA A 28 -10.32 0.42 1.24
CA ALA A 28 -9.37 0.09 0.18
C ALA A 28 -8.11 -0.50 0.80
N SER A 29 -7.58 -1.59 0.24
CA SER A 29 -6.34 -2.19 0.75
C SER A 29 -5.59 -2.98 -0.32
N PHE A 30 -4.31 -3.21 -0.06
CA PHE A 30 -3.47 -4.16 -0.79
C PHE A 30 -2.53 -4.87 0.17
N GLN A 31 -2.00 -6.01 -0.27
CA GLN A 31 -0.97 -6.76 0.43
C GLN A 31 0.37 -6.71 -0.31
N PHE A 32 1.44 -6.84 0.45
CA PHE A 32 2.81 -6.85 -0.05
C PHE A 32 3.73 -7.48 1.00
N ASP A 33 4.94 -7.78 0.57
CA ASP A 33 6.03 -8.16 1.45
C ASP A 33 7.12 -7.09 1.37
N TYR A 34 7.79 -6.80 2.48
CA TYR A 34 8.90 -5.85 2.50
C TYR A 34 10.02 -6.29 3.42
N ARG A 35 11.21 -5.75 3.19
CA ARG A 35 12.33 -5.85 4.12
C ARG A 35 12.96 -4.49 4.31
N ILE A 36 13.35 -4.21 5.54
CA ILE A 36 14.27 -3.10 5.83
C ILE A 36 15.68 -3.49 5.41
N ALA A 37 16.54 -2.48 5.30
CA ALA A 37 17.90 -2.68 4.88
C ALA A 37 18.73 -3.51 5.86
N GLN A 38 19.59 -4.37 5.33
CA GLN A 38 20.70 -5.00 6.09
C GLN A 38 22.03 -4.33 5.77
N THR A 39 22.17 -3.82 4.55
CA THR A 39 23.30 -3.03 4.08
C THR A 39 22.80 -1.72 3.48
N LYS A 40 23.65 -0.71 3.36
CA LYS A 40 23.21 0.60 2.90
C LYS A 40 22.51 0.47 1.54
N HIS A 41 21.31 1.04 1.42
CA HIS A 41 20.55 1.05 0.16
C HIS A 41 20.04 -0.32 -0.34
N ASP A 42 19.73 -1.29 0.53
CA ASP A 42 19.17 -2.60 0.10
C ASP A 42 17.74 -2.95 0.59
N ALA A 43 17.03 -2.04 1.27
CA ALA A 43 15.61 -2.20 1.59
C ALA A 43 14.77 -2.51 0.34
N SER A 44 13.75 -3.35 0.47
CA SER A 44 13.00 -3.85 -0.70
C SER A 44 11.53 -4.10 -0.41
N ILE A 45 10.72 -4.08 -1.46
CA ILE A 45 9.30 -4.44 -1.49
C ILE A 45 9.08 -5.43 -2.63
N ARG A 46 8.26 -6.46 -2.38
CA ARG A 46 7.88 -7.48 -3.38
C ARG A 46 6.44 -7.96 -3.15
N ASP A 47 6.02 -8.88 -4.01
CA ASP A 47 4.78 -9.66 -3.89
C ASP A 47 3.52 -8.82 -3.67
N TYR A 48 3.41 -7.72 -4.41
CA TYR A 48 2.21 -6.88 -4.39
C TYR A 48 1.00 -7.67 -4.89
N ARG A 49 -0.05 -7.76 -4.06
CA ARG A 49 -1.20 -8.64 -4.31
C ARG A 49 -2.45 -8.23 -3.53
N ALA A 50 -3.52 -8.99 -3.72
CA ALA A 50 -4.76 -8.90 -2.93
C ALA A 50 -5.31 -7.47 -2.80
N GLN A 51 -5.37 -6.76 -3.92
CA GLN A 51 -6.03 -5.47 -3.99
C GLN A 51 -7.53 -5.64 -3.72
N THR A 52 -8.08 -4.80 -2.86
CA THR A 52 -9.51 -4.77 -2.56
C THR A 52 -9.99 -3.34 -2.52
N CYS A 53 -11.21 -3.10 -3.02
CA CYS A 53 -11.94 -1.89 -2.69
C CYS A 53 -13.43 -2.18 -2.48
N GLY A 54 -14.01 -1.55 -1.48
CA GLY A 54 -15.44 -1.53 -1.22
C GLY A 54 -15.92 -0.11 -0.99
N ASN A 55 -17.13 0.19 -1.48
CA ASN A 55 -17.79 1.46 -1.28
C ASN A 55 -19.29 1.21 -1.07
N VAL A 56 -19.86 1.80 -0.02
CA VAL A 56 -21.26 1.59 0.39
C VAL A 56 -22.24 2.22 -0.61
N PHE A 57 -21.86 3.28 -1.32
CA PHE A 57 -22.77 4.07 -2.17
C PHE A 57 -22.59 3.87 -3.68
N GLY A 58 -21.78 2.90 -4.09
CA GLY A 58 -21.56 2.64 -5.52
C GLY A 58 -20.29 1.84 -5.81
N PRO A 59 -19.88 1.80 -7.08
CA PRO A 59 -18.71 1.03 -7.47
C PRO A 59 -17.44 1.62 -6.85
N CYS A 60 -16.47 0.73 -6.60
CA CYS A 60 -15.11 1.12 -6.34
C CYS A 60 -14.15 0.35 -7.23
N SER A 61 -13.09 1.02 -7.67
CA SER A 61 -11.98 0.41 -8.39
C SER A 61 -10.65 0.76 -7.75
N VAL A 62 -9.66 -0.09 -7.97
CA VAL A 62 -8.29 0.07 -7.48
C VAL A 62 -7.31 -0.18 -8.61
N LYS A 63 -6.21 0.57 -8.59
CA LYS A 63 -5.05 0.35 -9.45
C LYS A 63 -3.79 0.65 -8.66
N GLY A 64 -2.82 -0.23 -8.75
CA GLY A 64 -1.61 -0.11 -7.95
C GLY A 64 -0.58 -1.14 -8.33
N GLY A 65 0.55 -1.06 -7.65
CA GLY A 65 1.67 -1.96 -7.87
C GLY A 65 2.93 -1.47 -7.18
N ILE A 66 3.99 -2.24 -7.36
CA ILE A 66 5.33 -1.84 -6.95
C ILE A 66 5.83 -0.79 -7.92
N LYS A 67 6.28 0.34 -7.39
CA LYS A 67 6.80 1.47 -8.16
C LYS A 67 8.32 1.49 -8.13
N ARG A 68 8.91 1.05 -7.03
CA ARG A 68 10.33 0.71 -6.93
C ARG A 68 10.52 -0.48 -6.00
N ALA A 69 11.04 -1.58 -6.53
CA ALA A 69 11.21 -2.82 -5.77
C ALA A 69 12.35 -2.74 -4.75
N THR A 70 13.46 -2.10 -5.09
CA THR A 70 14.63 -1.97 -4.20
C THR A 70 15.01 -0.50 -4.06
N GLN A 71 15.32 -0.07 -2.85
CA GLN A 71 15.80 1.29 -2.63
C GLN A 71 17.14 1.50 -3.32
N ASN A 72 17.49 2.74 -3.61
CA ASN A 72 18.79 3.11 -4.11
C ASN A 72 19.09 4.57 -3.74
N SER A 73 20.19 5.11 -4.27
CA SER A 73 20.55 6.51 -4.09
C SER A 73 19.47 7.50 -4.55
N ALA A 74 18.60 7.10 -5.50
CA ALA A 74 17.50 7.92 -5.97
C ALA A 74 16.24 7.85 -5.08
N GLY A 75 16.27 7.12 -3.96
CA GLY A 75 15.17 7.07 -2.99
C GLY A 75 14.63 5.67 -2.62
N PRO A 76 13.51 5.62 -1.88
CA PRO A 76 13.01 4.41 -1.20
C PRO A 76 12.51 3.33 -2.14
N ALA A 77 12.48 2.08 -1.65
CA ALA A 77 11.59 1.07 -2.21
C ALA A 77 10.15 1.46 -1.87
N TRP A 78 9.22 1.39 -2.83
CA TRP A 78 7.84 1.81 -2.57
C TRP A 78 6.82 1.12 -3.47
N ALA A 79 5.64 0.95 -2.91
CA ALA A 79 4.46 0.44 -3.60
C ALA A 79 3.26 1.32 -3.23
N ALA A 80 2.36 1.50 -4.17
CA ALA A 80 1.22 2.38 -4.02
C ALA A 80 -0.02 1.81 -4.70
N MET A 81 -1.18 2.22 -4.20
CA MET A 81 -2.47 1.92 -4.75
C MET A 81 -3.34 3.16 -4.74
N THR A 82 -3.84 3.52 -5.92
CA THR A 82 -4.91 4.49 -6.09
C THR A 82 -6.24 3.74 -6.02
N TYR A 83 -7.20 4.28 -5.26
CA TYR A 83 -8.58 3.82 -5.26
C TYR A 83 -9.50 4.94 -5.72
N THR A 84 -10.56 4.55 -6.44
CA THR A 84 -11.58 5.47 -6.96
C THR A 84 -12.95 4.94 -6.55
N ALA A 85 -13.66 5.69 -5.72
CA ALA A 85 -15.01 5.36 -5.24
C ALA A 85 -16.03 6.34 -5.84
N LYS A 86 -17.12 5.83 -6.40
CA LYS A 86 -18.23 6.65 -6.92
C LYS A 86 -19.41 6.65 -5.97
N ILE A 87 -19.90 7.84 -5.60
CA ILE A 87 -21.10 8.01 -4.79
C ILE A 87 -22.26 8.24 -5.77
N ASN A 88 -23.02 7.18 -6.08
CA ASN A 88 -24.05 7.22 -7.12
C ASN A 88 -25.14 8.25 -6.83
N LYS A 89 -25.46 8.46 -5.54
CA LYS A 89 -26.51 9.39 -5.10
C LYS A 89 -26.19 10.86 -5.43
N THR A 90 -24.92 11.22 -5.54
CA THR A 90 -24.47 12.61 -5.77
C THR A 90 -23.68 12.79 -7.06
N GLY A 91 -23.36 11.70 -7.78
CA GLY A 91 -22.45 11.72 -8.93
C GLY A 91 -20.99 12.01 -8.58
N THR A 92 -20.65 12.08 -7.28
CA THR A 92 -19.31 12.44 -6.81
C THR A 92 -18.35 11.27 -6.98
N THR A 93 -17.14 11.55 -7.46
CA THR A 93 -16.04 10.58 -7.51
C THR A 93 -14.97 11.00 -6.53
N VAL A 94 -14.64 10.13 -5.58
CA VAL A 94 -13.51 10.30 -4.66
C VAL A 94 -12.35 9.45 -5.17
N GLN A 95 -11.21 10.08 -5.35
CA GLN A 95 -9.96 9.39 -5.69
C GLN A 95 -8.90 9.71 -4.66
N SER A 96 -8.17 8.70 -4.22
CA SER A 96 -7.08 8.87 -3.25
C SER A 96 -6.03 7.78 -3.46
N GLU A 97 -4.82 8.03 -2.95
CA GLU A 97 -3.71 7.08 -3.00
C GLU A 97 -3.30 6.70 -1.58
N ILE A 98 -2.96 5.41 -1.42
CA ILE A 98 -2.29 4.90 -0.23
C ILE A 98 -1.01 4.20 -0.65
N GLY A 99 0.03 4.28 0.18
CA GLY A 99 1.29 3.65 -0.18
C GLY A 99 2.23 3.44 0.99
N ILE A 100 3.27 2.66 0.73
CA ILE A 100 4.36 2.39 1.66
C ILE A 100 5.68 2.78 1.03
N ARG A 101 6.55 3.39 1.82
CA ARG A 101 7.97 3.62 1.49
C ARG A 101 8.82 2.90 2.53
N VAL A 102 9.85 2.21 2.06
CA VAL A 102 10.87 1.59 2.88
C VAL A 102 12.21 2.15 2.47
N GLN A 103 12.88 2.81 3.42
CA GLN A 103 14.18 3.41 3.23
C GLN A 103 15.07 3.04 4.40
N ASP A 104 16.16 2.36 4.11
CA ASP A 104 17.09 1.84 5.10
C ASP A 104 16.32 1.08 6.19
N THR A 105 16.38 1.52 7.44
CA THR A 105 15.64 0.91 8.57
C THR A 105 14.26 1.52 8.80
N THR A 106 13.87 2.50 7.99
CA THR A 106 12.66 3.30 8.17
C THR A 106 11.54 2.82 7.25
N VAL A 107 10.33 2.75 7.82
CA VAL A 107 9.10 2.42 7.11
C VAL A 107 8.11 3.54 7.33
N SER A 108 7.51 4.04 6.26
CA SER A 108 6.44 5.03 6.34
C SER A 108 5.28 4.66 5.42
N THR A 109 4.08 5.05 5.83
CA THR A 109 2.86 4.90 5.04
C THR A 109 2.25 6.26 4.78
N TYR A 110 1.53 6.38 3.69
CA TYR A 110 0.76 7.57 3.33
C TYR A 110 -0.62 7.18 2.79
#